data_AF-A0A8H3HV02-F1
#
_entry.id   AF-A0A8H3HV02-F1
#
_cell.length_a   1.000
_cell.length_b   1.000
_cell.length_c   1.000
_cell.angle_alpha   90.00
_cell.angle_beta   90.00
_cell.angle_gamma   90.00
#
_symmetry.space_group_name_H-M   'P 1'
#
loop_
_entity.id
_entity.type
_entity.pdbx_description
1 polymer ?
#
loop_
_entity_poly.entity_id
_entity_poly.type
_entity_poly.pdbx_seq_one_letter_code
_entity_poly.pdbx_strand_id
1 'polypeptide(L)'
;MGYVLRPIAWQLALVSRLAAPSSNKLITAAKSSHCTQSRFILDFRTKEGQEKVQAWYKYQGAKTRFTHLEYRKVKHGQIKHEFIVVRLSNTTLCRFDRRPQDKERGLVLLDEGAPAEDSVHVLSSFETAYEDLMRETEVLLTINLPRGEDLSFILAVCEAIQTHGEASAYNLMRYNCYFFSWMIVAAVSRSTCDWDTVVVSEDGWGGILQTSFEHVFQGEKKAIPPQRGGIREWFGRTVGKLHLRRKPPSNIGLFGAPSRWAIETFRGALLTAYSNLRGDVQRTLRTLLLRSQLYTALKKELHSMESSGFLSAKLAVTANQVELPRQHTSSMCHGGSYSCRLCQSLTSASRASAEILSAKKHAGGSASNSTREKLWGDAGGYAGRYTWENAWENAWEDAQGDTRRIAARLAERGDIAHPSRWLPSEWDKNIARIQWKNAWDEVDALSVQYTTTVTQTIATTMLAQLTDVGPEQLIFGDNVLQFRKSSGSSKGPPSLQEFIRNRMQDHFEMVDKFGFGSFQELITTAEEAMCEIWIASLEIIDSSHYCT
;
A
#
# COMPACT_ATOMS: atom_id res chain seq x y z
N MET A 1 -7.44 -1.67 -29.79
CA MET A 1 -6.62 -1.28 -30.97
C MET A 1 -5.11 -1.27 -30.70
N GLY A 2 -4.61 -1.20 -29.44
CA GLY A 2 -3.17 -1.10 -29.14
C GLY A 2 -2.30 -2.38 -29.24
N TYR A 3 -2.89 -3.56 -29.46
CA TYR A 3 -2.16 -4.84 -29.48
C TYR A 3 -1.71 -5.29 -30.88
N VAL A 4 -2.23 -4.68 -31.96
CA VAL A 4 -1.98 -5.12 -33.34
C VAL A 4 -0.67 -4.56 -33.92
N LEU A 5 -0.12 -3.50 -33.32
CA LEU A 5 1.11 -2.84 -33.80
C LEU A 5 2.39 -3.30 -33.10
N ARG A 6 2.31 -4.12 -32.04
CA ARG A 6 3.48 -4.59 -31.27
C ARG A 6 4.49 -5.36 -32.13
N PRO A 7 4.08 -6.24 -33.09
CA PRO A 7 5.04 -6.93 -33.96
C PRO A 7 5.74 -6.00 -34.95
N ILE A 8 5.04 -4.97 -35.44
CA ILE A 8 5.56 -4.02 -36.42
C ILE A 8 6.50 -3.02 -35.74
N ALA A 9 6.18 -2.56 -34.52
CA ALA A 9 7.08 -1.76 -33.70
C ALA A 9 8.35 -2.54 -33.32
N TRP A 10 8.24 -3.84 -33.06
CA TRP A 10 9.39 -4.71 -32.77
C TRP A 10 10.29 -4.90 -33.99
N GLN A 11 9.71 -5.10 -35.18
CA GLN A 11 10.47 -5.19 -36.44
C GLN A 11 11.08 -3.84 -36.85
N LEU A 12 10.38 -2.73 -36.65
CA LEU A 12 10.93 -1.39 -36.91
C LEU A 12 12.02 -1.00 -35.89
N ALA A 13 11.90 -1.40 -34.63
CA ALA A 13 12.98 -1.26 -33.64
C ALA A 13 14.21 -2.11 -34.02
N LEU A 14 14.00 -3.30 -34.60
CA LEU A 14 15.07 -4.14 -35.16
C LEU A 14 15.73 -3.52 -36.40
N VAL A 15 14.98 -2.82 -37.26
CA VAL A 15 15.52 -2.15 -38.45
C VAL A 15 16.20 -0.82 -38.10
N SER A 16 15.68 -0.04 -37.14
CA SER A 16 16.36 1.14 -36.59
C SER A 16 17.67 0.78 -35.87
N ARG A 17 17.83 -0.46 -35.37
CA ARG A 17 19.11 -0.98 -34.83
C ARG A 17 20.21 -1.12 -35.89
N LEU A 18 19.88 -1.18 -37.18
CA LEU A 18 20.87 -1.26 -38.27
C LEU A 18 21.33 0.11 -38.77
N ALA A 19 20.57 1.18 -38.50
CA ALA A 19 20.88 2.54 -38.96
C ALA A 19 21.41 3.48 -37.87
N ALA A 20 21.34 3.10 -36.59
CA ALA A 20 21.95 3.84 -35.50
C ALA A 20 23.46 3.55 -35.39
N PRO A 21 24.32 4.54 -35.09
CA PRO A 21 25.74 4.30 -34.88
C PRO A 21 25.90 3.27 -33.74
N SER A 22 26.64 2.21 -34.04
CA SER A 22 26.58 0.89 -33.41
C SER A 22 26.30 0.88 -31.89
N SER A 23 25.31 0.08 -31.50
CA SER A 23 25.09 -0.38 -30.12
C SER A 23 26.35 -0.96 -29.48
N ASN A 24 27.34 -1.36 -30.30
CA ASN A 24 28.67 -1.75 -29.86
C ASN A 24 29.42 -0.60 -29.14
N LYS A 25 29.24 0.69 -29.46
CA LYS A 25 29.89 1.78 -28.71
C LYS A 25 29.31 1.96 -27.29
N LEU A 26 27.99 1.81 -27.12
CA LEU A 26 27.32 1.79 -25.81
C LEU A 26 27.79 0.60 -24.96
N ILE A 27 28.08 -0.54 -25.58
CA ILE A 27 28.51 -1.78 -24.92
C ILE A 27 30.03 -1.80 -24.63
N THR A 28 30.85 -1.13 -25.46
CA THR A 28 32.32 -1.10 -25.32
C THR A 28 32.81 -0.06 -24.31
N ALA A 29 32.05 1.01 -24.05
CA ALA A 29 32.39 2.00 -23.02
C ALA A 29 32.42 1.42 -21.59
N ALA A 30 31.88 0.21 -21.39
CA ALA A 30 31.94 -0.54 -20.14
C ALA A 30 33.12 -1.54 -20.08
N LYS A 31 34.11 -1.46 -20.98
CA LYS A 31 35.37 -2.20 -20.88
C LYS A 31 36.40 -1.38 -20.10
N SER A 32 36.77 -1.93 -18.94
CA SER A 32 38.00 -1.67 -18.19
C SER A 32 38.31 -0.23 -17.80
N SER A 33 37.71 0.25 -16.71
CA SER A 33 38.48 1.09 -15.81
C SER A 33 39.39 0.18 -14.98
N HIS A 34 40.67 0.49 -14.97
CA HIS A 34 41.73 -0.26 -14.33
C HIS A 34 41.53 -0.29 -12.80
N CYS A 35 40.94 -1.36 -12.27
CA CYS A 35 40.97 -1.65 -10.83
C CYS A 35 41.96 -2.77 -10.58
N THR A 36 42.91 -2.53 -9.68
CA THR A 36 44.00 -3.45 -9.32
C THR A 36 43.58 -4.51 -8.29
N GLN A 37 42.44 -4.33 -7.62
CA GLN A 37 41.85 -5.32 -6.72
C GLN A 37 40.63 -5.99 -7.35
N SER A 38 40.54 -7.31 -7.14
CA SER A 38 39.44 -8.12 -7.66
C SER A 38 38.15 -7.81 -6.88
N ARG A 39 37.12 -7.38 -7.59
CA ARG A 39 35.75 -7.30 -7.07
C ARG A 39 35.32 -8.64 -6.46
N PHE A 40 34.67 -8.60 -5.30
CA PHE A 40 34.03 -9.76 -4.70
C PHE A 40 32.60 -9.86 -5.23
N ILE A 41 32.26 -10.97 -5.86
CA ILE A 41 30.91 -11.20 -6.41
C ILE A 41 29.99 -11.66 -5.28
N LEU A 42 28.87 -10.97 -5.12
CA LEU A 42 27.81 -11.34 -4.20
C LEU A 42 26.93 -12.37 -4.89
N ASP A 43 26.97 -13.63 -4.46
CA ASP A 43 26.09 -14.69 -4.94
C ASP A 43 25.22 -15.18 -3.78
N PHE A 44 23.94 -14.79 -3.79
CA PHE A 44 22.96 -15.27 -2.81
C PHE A 44 22.07 -16.39 -3.35
N ARG A 45 22.27 -16.81 -4.60
CA ARG A 45 21.42 -17.79 -5.28
C ARG A 45 21.85 -19.23 -4.98
N THR A 46 23.12 -19.41 -4.67
CA THR A 46 23.70 -20.71 -4.33
C THR A 46 24.11 -20.74 -2.87
N LYS A 47 24.02 -21.92 -2.24
CA LYS A 47 24.46 -22.11 -0.85
C LYS A 47 25.95 -21.79 -0.68
N GLU A 48 26.78 -22.22 -1.63
CA GLU A 48 28.22 -21.91 -1.63
C GLU A 48 28.48 -20.41 -1.73
N GLY A 49 27.72 -19.71 -2.58
CA GLY A 49 27.76 -18.25 -2.69
C GLY A 49 27.41 -17.57 -1.37
N GLN A 50 26.31 -17.97 -0.73
CA GLN A 50 25.87 -17.43 0.57
C GLN A 50 26.94 -17.63 1.65
N GLU A 51 27.54 -18.82 1.73
CA GLU A 51 28.64 -19.11 2.65
C GLU A 51 29.87 -18.22 2.38
N LYS A 52 30.20 -17.96 1.11
CA LYS A 52 31.28 -17.04 0.72
C LYS A 52 30.96 -15.60 1.09
N VAL A 53 29.73 -15.13 0.90
CA VAL A 53 29.32 -13.78 1.29
C VAL A 53 29.39 -13.62 2.81
N GLN A 54 28.92 -14.60 3.58
CA GLN A 54 29.05 -14.60 5.03
C GLN A 54 30.52 -14.60 5.48
N ALA A 55 31.38 -15.40 4.83
CA ALA A 55 32.81 -15.39 5.11
C ALA A 55 33.45 -14.03 4.78
N TRP A 56 33.08 -13.42 3.66
CA TRP A 56 33.53 -12.08 3.27
C TRP A 56 33.09 -11.01 4.29
N TYR A 57 31.86 -11.07 4.77
CA TYR A 57 31.34 -10.18 5.80
C TYR A 57 32.11 -10.34 7.11
N LYS A 58 32.29 -11.58 7.59
CA LYS A 58 33.07 -11.90 8.80
C LYS A 58 34.53 -11.45 8.69
N TYR A 59 35.12 -11.51 7.49
CA TYR A 59 36.48 -11.05 7.24
C TYR A 59 36.66 -9.53 7.47
N GLN A 60 35.59 -8.73 7.37
CA GLN A 60 35.64 -7.30 7.70
C GLN A 60 35.83 -7.05 9.22
N GLY A 61 35.62 -8.07 10.05
CA GLY A 61 35.80 -8.02 11.50
C GLY A 61 34.88 -6.98 12.17
N ALA A 62 35.40 -6.26 13.16
CA ALA A 62 34.64 -5.25 13.90
C ALA A 62 34.32 -3.96 13.08
N LYS A 63 34.72 -3.89 11.81
CA LYS A 63 34.61 -2.69 10.95
C LYS A 63 33.49 -2.82 9.92
N THR A 64 32.35 -3.38 10.29
CA THR A 64 31.17 -3.53 9.41
C THR A 64 30.20 -2.36 9.50
N ARG A 65 30.31 -1.53 10.54
CA ARG A 65 29.44 -0.36 10.71
C ARG A 65 29.92 0.82 9.85
N PHE A 66 28.99 1.52 9.22
CA PHE A 66 29.23 2.73 8.45
C PHE A 66 28.30 3.86 8.90
N THR A 67 28.81 5.09 8.86
CA THR A 67 28.05 6.30 9.22
C THR A 67 27.78 7.21 8.02
N HIS A 68 28.31 6.85 6.86
CA HIS A 68 28.18 7.63 5.63
C HIS A 68 27.88 6.70 4.46
N LEU A 69 26.81 7.01 3.74
CA LEU A 69 26.48 6.41 2.46
C LEU A 69 26.57 7.50 1.39
N GLU A 70 27.27 7.20 0.30
CA GLU A 70 27.39 8.05 -0.87
C GLU A 70 26.78 7.33 -2.08
N TYR A 71 25.81 7.96 -2.71
CA TYR A 71 25.29 7.57 -4.01
C TYR A 71 26.06 8.33 -5.09
N ARG A 72 26.80 7.59 -5.93
CA ARG A 72 27.79 8.15 -6.84
C ARG A 72 27.51 7.77 -8.29
N LYS A 73 28.09 8.55 -9.19
CA LYS A 73 27.97 8.42 -10.64
C LYS A 73 29.31 8.62 -11.33
N VAL A 74 29.58 7.84 -12.37
CA VAL A 74 30.76 8.05 -13.22
C VAL A 74 30.60 9.34 -14.04
N LYS A 75 31.61 10.23 -14.02
CA LYS A 75 31.58 11.54 -14.69
C LYS A 75 31.54 11.41 -16.21
N HIS A 76 32.34 10.49 -16.74
CA HIS A 76 32.57 10.30 -18.17
C HIS A 76 31.85 9.05 -18.72
N GLY A 77 31.65 9.01 -20.03
CA GLY A 77 30.97 7.92 -20.72
C GLY A 77 29.54 8.26 -21.18
N GLN A 78 29.04 7.50 -22.16
CA GLN A 78 27.69 7.68 -22.70
C GLN A 78 26.63 7.16 -21.73
N ILE A 79 26.86 5.98 -21.15
CA ILE A 79 26.06 5.43 -20.07
C ILE A 79 26.85 5.66 -18.79
N LYS A 80 26.39 6.60 -17.99
CA LYS A 80 27.03 6.93 -16.73
C LYS A 80 26.58 5.94 -15.67
N HIS A 81 27.45 5.00 -15.33
CA HIS A 81 27.19 3.99 -14.31
C HIS A 81 27.01 4.64 -12.93
N GLU A 82 26.06 4.12 -12.16
CA GLU A 82 25.72 4.61 -10.82
C GLU A 82 25.83 3.48 -9.80
N PHE A 83 26.30 3.81 -8.61
CA PHE A 83 26.69 2.83 -7.61
C PHE A 83 26.67 3.44 -6.20
N ILE A 84 26.78 2.58 -5.20
CA ILE A 84 26.78 2.97 -3.79
C ILE A 84 28.18 2.82 -3.21
N VAL A 85 28.58 3.78 -2.38
CA VAL A 85 29.78 3.73 -1.55
C VAL A 85 29.38 3.90 -0.11
N VAL A 86 29.90 3.07 0.79
CA VAL A 86 29.78 3.26 2.23
C VAL A 86 31.15 3.33 2.87
N ARG A 87 31.30 4.22 3.85
CA ARG A 87 32.57 4.44 4.54
C ARG A 87 32.59 3.66 5.85
N LEU A 88 33.43 2.63 5.93
CA LEU A 88 33.62 1.80 7.13
C LEU A 88 34.55 2.45 8.15
N SER A 89 35.53 3.21 7.67
CA SER A 89 36.45 3.99 8.49
C SER A 89 37.01 5.16 7.68
N ASN A 90 37.85 5.99 8.30
CA ASN A 90 38.47 7.12 7.61
C ASN A 90 39.32 6.71 6.41
N THR A 91 39.81 5.46 6.38
CA THR A 91 40.73 4.96 5.35
C THR A 91 40.14 3.84 4.51
N THR A 92 38.90 3.41 4.76
CA THR A 92 38.33 2.23 4.10
C THR A 92 36.88 2.47 3.71
N LEU A 93 36.56 2.19 2.46
CA LEU A 93 35.19 2.21 1.95
C LEU A 93 34.85 0.89 1.25
N CYS A 94 33.56 0.62 1.17
CA CYS A 94 33.00 -0.45 0.33
C CYS A 94 32.20 0.17 -0.79
N ARG A 95 32.48 -0.22 -2.02
CA ARG A 95 31.74 0.14 -3.22
C ARG A 95 30.86 -1.05 -3.64
N PHE A 96 29.57 -0.81 -3.83
CA PHE A 96 28.59 -1.79 -4.29
C PHE A 96 28.13 -1.47 -5.71
N ASP A 97 28.25 -2.43 -6.62
CA ASP A 97 27.88 -2.31 -8.03
C ASP A 97 26.93 -3.43 -8.44
N ARG A 98 26.00 -3.11 -9.34
CA ARG A 98 25.23 -4.07 -10.12
C ARG A 98 25.54 -3.93 -11.60
N ARG A 99 25.84 -5.03 -12.29
CA ARG A 99 26.18 -5.06 -13.73
C ARG A 99 25.54 -6.26 -14.43
N PRO A 100 25.34 -6.22 -15.75
CA PRO A 100 25.06 -7.43 -16.51
C PRO A 100 26.32 -8.29 -16.61
N GLN A 101 26.17 -9.61 -16.59
CA GLN A 101 27.28 -10.51 -16.86
C GLN A 101 27.85 -10.28 -18.27
N ASP A 102 29.18 -10.27 -18.39
CA ASP A 102 29.88 -9.85 -19.61
C ASP A 102 29.53 -10.67 -20.85
N LYS A 103 29.23 -11.96 -20.67
CA LYS A 103 28.92 -12.89 -21.76
C LYS A 103 27.54 -12.66 -22.37
N GLU A 104 26.63 -12.01 -21.64
CA GLU A 104 25.20 -11.94 -21.97
C GLU A 104 24.67 -10.51 -22.04
N ARG A 105 25.57 -9.52 -22.17
CA ARG A 105 25.22 -8.09 -22.23
C ARG A 105 24.22 -7.73 -23.32
N GLY A 106 24.10 -8.52 -24.39
CA GLY A 106 23.11 -8.29 -25.45
C GLY A 106 21.66 -8.50 -25.00
N LEU A 107 21.44 -9.29 -23.93
CA LEU A 107 20.10 -9.66 -23.44
C LEU A 107 19.48 -8.57 -22.55
N VAL A 108 20.25 -7.55 -22.13
CA VAL A 108 19.77 -6.49 -21.23
C VAL A 108 18.63 -5.64 -21.80
N LEU A 109 18.42 -5.70 -23.12
CA LEU A 109 17.36 -4.99 -23.86
C LEU A 109 16.10 -5.84 -24.05
N LEU A 110 16.13 -7.11 -23.65
CA LEU A 110 14.96 -7.98 -23.64
C LEU A 110 14.17 -7.75 -22.34
N ASP A 111 12.89 -8.10 -22.36
CA ASP A 111 12.04 -7.96 -21.16
C ASP A 111 12.58 -8.84 -20.02
N GLU A 112 13.11 -10.02 -20.35
CA GLU A 112 13.73 -10.96 -19.41
C GLU A 112 15.05 -10.44 -18.82
N GLY A 113 15.74 -9.53 -19.51
CA GLY A 113 17.06 -9.03 -19.13
C GLY A 113 18.19 -10.05 -19.29
N ALA A 114 19.37 -9.70 -18.78
CA ALA A 114 20.54 -10.58 -18.69
C ALA A 114 20.76 -11.00 -17.23
N PRO A 115 21.50 -12.07 -16.92
CA PRO A 115 21.95 -12.34 -15.56
C PRO A 115 22.69 -11.14 -14.98
N ALA A 116 22.25 -10.72 -13.79
CA ALA A 116 22.92 -9.68 -13.04
C ALA A 116 24.11 -10.24 -12.25
N GLU A 117 25.11 -9.40 -12.07
CA GLU A 117 26.24 -9.60 -11.19
C GLU A 117 26.26 -8.41 -10.22
N ASP A 118 25.95 -8.68 -8.96
CA ASP A 118 26.14 -7.72 -7.88
C ASP A 118 27.51 -7.97 -7.25
N SER A 119 28.22 -6.92 -6.92
CA SER A 119 29.59 -7.04 -6.40
C SER A 119 29.89 -5.97 -5.37
N VAL A 120 30.83 -6.28 -4.49
CA VAL A 120 31.38 -5.36 -3.51
C VAL A 120 32.90 -5.28 -3.67
N HIS A 121 33.41 -4.06 -3.53
CA HIS A 121 34.83 -3.76 -3.61
C HIS A 121 35.25 -2.96 -2.38
N VAL A 122 36.13 -3.54 -1.56
CA VAL A 122 36.74 -2.85 -0.43
C VAL A 122 37.92 -2.06 -0.96
N LEU A 123 37.94 -0.75 -0.74
CA LEU A 123 39.02 0.13 -1.20
C LEU A 123 39.65 0.84 -0.02
N SER A 124 40.98 0.86 0.00
CA SER A 124 41.76 1.61 0.97
C SER A 124 42.14 2.98 0.41
N SER A 125 42.09 4.03 1.22
CA SER A 125 42.55 5.37 0.83
C SER A 125 44.04 5.44 0.47
N PHE A 126 44.79 4.37 0.74
CA PHE A 126 46.20 4.25 0.37
C PHE A 126 46.40 3.62 -1.03
N GLU A 127 45.33 3.20 -1.70
CA GLU A 127 45.38 2.54 -3.01
C GLU A 127 45.06 3.51 -4.16
N THR A 128 45.72 3.34 -5.31
CA THR A 128 45.45 4.15 -6.50
C THR A 128 44.00 4.03 -6.97
N ALA A 129 43.38 2.86 -6.80
CA ALA A 129 41.99 2.61 -7.16
C ALA A 129 41.00 3.48 -6.38
N TYR A 130 41.34 3.86 -5.14
CA TYR A 130 40.54 4.81 -4.36
C TYR A 130 40.63 6.22 -4.95
N GLU A 131 41.83 6.69 -5.26
CA GLU A 131 42.04 8.01 -5.87
C GLU A 131 41.37 8.12 -7.24
N ASP A 132 41.49 7.06 -8.06
CA ASP A 132 40.82 6.95 -9.35
C ASP A 132 39.30 7.01 -9.19
N LEU A 133 38.74 6.27 -8.23
CA LEU A 133 37.31 6.33 -7.91
C LEU A 133 36.87 7.77 -7.57
N MET A 134 37.59 8.44 -6.67
CA MET A 134 37.23 9.80 -6.23
C MET A 134 37.34 10.82 -7.37
N ARG A 135 38.35 10.67 -8.24
CA ARG A 135 38.58 11.54 -9.39
C ARG A 135 37.56 11.34 -10.50
N GLU A 136 37.24 10.10 -10.86
CA GLU A 136 36.41 9.74 -12.02
C GLU A 136 34.91 9.79 -11.76
N THR A 137 34.52 9.97 -10.50
CA THR A 137 33.11 9.89 -10.09
C THR A 137 32.68 11.14 -9.33
N GLU A 138 31.39 11.43 -9.38
CA GLU A 138 30.75 12.52 -8.69
C GLU A 138 29.74 11.98 -7.68
N VAL A 139 29.61 12.67 -6.55
CA VAL A 139 28.59 12.38 -5.55
C VAL A 139 27.28 12.99 -6.04
N LEU A 140 26.22 12.19 -6.07
CA LEU A 140 24.85 12.67 -6.29
C LEU A 140 24.18 13.01 -4.95
N LEU A 141 24.41 12.18 -3.95
CA LEU A 141 23.85 12.30 -2.61
C LEU A 141 24.80 11.67 -1.59
N THR A 142 24.99 12.34 -0.46
CA THR A 142 25.55 11.76 0.77
C THR A 142 24.46 11.73 1.84
N ILE A 143 24.36 10.60 2.53
CA ILE A 143 23.50 10.41 3.70
C ILE A 143 24.40 10.20 4.92
N ASN A 144 24.27 11.10 5.88
CA ASN A 144 24.89 10.96 7.19
C ASN A 144 23.96 10.15 8.08
N LEU A 145 24.49 9.09 8.70
CA LEU A 145 23.75 8.16 9.55
C LEU A 145 24.29 8.30 10.97
N PRO A 146 23.68 9.13 11.85
CA PRO A 146 24.24 9.44 13.17
C PRO A 146 24.40 8.21 14.07
N ARG A 147 23.48 7.25 13.94
CA ARG A 147 23.53 5.97 14.67
C ARG A 147 24.42 4.93 13.99
N GLY A 148 24.82 5.18 12.74
CA GLY A 148 25.44 4.23 11.83
C GLY A 148 24.51 3.07 11.46
N GLU A 149 24.83 2.42 10.35
CA GLU A 149 24.21 1.18 9.89
C GLU A 149 25.28 0.10 9.71
N ASP A 150 24.87 -1.15 9.62
CA ASP A 150 25.78 -2.28 9.42
C ASP A 150 25.77 -2.78 7.97
N LEU A 151 26.92 -3.23 7.45
CA LEU A 151 27.02 -3.81 6.11
C LEU A 151 26.02 -4.94 5.86
N SER A 152 25.69 -5.73 6.88
CA SER A 152 24.66 -6.79 6.81
C SER A 152 23.33 -6.30 6.27
N PHE A 153 22.94 -5.05 6.56
CA PHE A 153 21.73 -4.45 6.03
C PHE A 153 21.77 -4.29 4.51
N ILE A 154 22.88 -3.78 3.96
CA ILE A 154 23.05 -3.66 2.50
C ILE A 154 23.11 -5.05 1.86
N LEU A 155 23.76 -6.02 2.51
CA LEU A 155 23.81 -7.40 2.02
C LEU A 155 22.41 -8.03 1.96
N ALA A 156 21.56 -7.82 2.97
CA ALA A 156 20.18 -8.27 2.96
C ALA A 156 19.37 -7.66 1.80
N VAL A 157 19.57 -6.36 1.52
CA VAL A 157 18.95 -5.71 0.35
C VAL A 157 19.45 -6.32 -0.96
N CYS A 158 20.75 -6.59 -1.10
CA CYS A 158 21.29 -7.25 -2.29
C CYS A 158 20.73 -8.68 -2.45
N GLU A 159 20.62 -9.43 -1.36
CA GLU A 159 20.03 -10.77 -1.35
C GLU A 159 18.55 -10.74 -1.78
N ALA A 160 17.76 -9.81 -1.24
CA ALA A 160 16.37 -9.60 -1.64
C ALA A 160 16.25 -9.23 -3.12
N ILE A 161 17.13 -8.37 -3.66
CA ILE A 161 17.16 -8.06 -5.11
C ILE A 161 17.46 -9.33 -5.93
N GLN A 162 18.44 -10.15 -5.52
CA GLN A 162 18.84 -11.34 -6.29
C GLN A 162 17.81 -12.47 -6.26
N THR A 163 16.96 -12.51 -5.24
CA THR A 163 15.90 -13.52 -5.07
C THR A 163 14.54 -13.04 -5.57
N HIS A 164 14.38 -11.74 -5.85
CA HIS A 164 13.17 -11.18 -6.43
C HIS A 164 12.89 -11.74 -7.83
N GLY A 165 11.62 -12.09 -8.10
CA GLY A 165 11.21 -12.80 -9.32
C GLY A 165 11.59 -12.08 -10.62
N GLU A 166 11.50 -10.75 -10.66
CA GLU A 166 11.85 -9.96 -11.85
C GLU A 166 13.19 -9.22 -11.70
N ALA A 167 13.49 -8.75 -10.48
CA ALA A 167 14.62 -7.84 -10.23
C ALA A 167 15.93 -8.61 -10.01
N SER A 168 15.90 -9.94 -10.03
CA SER A 168 17.10 -10.78 -10.06
C SER A 168 17.87 -10.64 -11.39
N ALA A 169 17.20 -10.30 -12.50
CA ALA A 169 17.85 -10.04 -13.77
C ALA A 169 18.30 -8.58 -13.92
N TYR A 170 19.36 -8.35 -14.69
CA TYR A 170 19.77 -7.03 -15.15
C TYR A 170 18.97 -6.66 -16.39
N ASN A 171 17.99 -5.79 -16.21
CA ASN A 171 17.21 -5.21 -17.30
C ASN A 171 17.59 -3.73 -17.45
N LEU A 172 18.07 -3.32 -18.63
CA LEU A 172 18.53 -1.94 -18.86
C LEU A 172 17.41 -0.92 -18.66
N MET A 173 16.16 -1.32 -18.91
CA MET A 173 14.99 -0.46 -18.84
C MET A 173 14.51 -0.29 -17.40
N ARG A 174 14.52 -1.37 -16.58
CA ARG A 174 13.91 -1.40 -15.24
C ARG A 174 14.87 -1.68 -14.09
N TYR A 175 15.56 -2.83 -14.11
CA TYR A 175 16.30 -3.39 -12.98
C TYR A 175 17.83 -3.32 -13.15
N ASN A 176 18.31 -2.12 -13.48
CA ASN A 176 19.71 -1.83 -13.78
C ASN A 176 20.47 -1.25 -12.56
N CYS A 177 21.66 -0.67 -12.79
CA CYS A 177 22.46 -0.05 -11.74
C CYS A 177 21.81 1.18 -11.06
N TYR A 178 20.91 1.89 -11.76
CA TYR A 178 20.14 2.99 -11.18
C TYR A 178 19.14 2.45 -10.16
N PHE A 179 18.33 1.45 -10.55
CA PHE A 179 17.37 0.80 -9.66
C PHE A 179 18.05 0.21 -8.41
N PHE A 180 19.17 -0.48 -8.60
CA PHE A 180 19.97 -1.02 -7.49
C PHE A 180 20.39 0.07 -6.50
N SER A 181 20.87 1.20 -7.01
CA SER A 181 21.29 2.33 -6.18
C SER A 181 20.10 2.98 -5.47
N TRP A 182 18.98 3.19 -6.16
CA TRP A 182 17.76 3.74 -5.56
C TRP A 182 17.19 2.85 -4.47
N MET A 183 17.21 1.54 -4.69
CA MET A 183 16.74 0.55 -3.72
C MET A 183 17.55 0.61 -2.43
N ILE A 184 18.88 0.57 -2.52
CA ILE A 184 19.75 0.66 -1.33
C ILE A 184 19.59 2.02 -0.63
N VAL A 185 19.59 3.13 -1.38
CA VAL A 185 19.40 4.47 -0.83
C VAL A 185 18.05 4.57 -0.10
N ALA A 186 16.97 4.09 -0.71
CA ALA A 186 15.65 4.10 -0.11
C ALA A 186 15.59 3.23 1.16
N ALA A 187 16.16 2.02 1.11
CA ALA A 187 16.14 1.08 2.24
C ALA A 187 16.92 1.61 3.45
N VAL A 188 18.17 2.04 3.24
CA VAL A 188 19.02 2.59 4.31
C VAL A 188 18.41 3.84 4.92
N SER A 189 17.74 4.65 4.11
CA SER A 189 17.08 5.85 4.60
C SER A 189 15.81 5.52 5.38
N ARG A 190 15.04 4.54 4.89
CA ARG A 190 13.84 4.04 5.55
C ARG A 190 14.17 3.40 6.91
N SER A 191 15.30 2.71 7.07
CA SER A 191 15.71 2.13 8.36
C SER A 191 15.98 3.20 9.43
N THR A 192 16.40 4.39 9.01
CA THR A 192 16.59 5.53 9.94
C THR A 192 15.30 6.25 10.32
N CYS A 193 14.20 5.99 9.62
CA CYS A 193 12.92 6.62 9.87
C CYS A 193 12.02 5.70 10.71
N ASP A 194 11.45 6.21 11.78
CA ASP A 194 10.56 5.44 12.65
C ASP A 194 9.08 5.77 12.38
N TRP A 195 8.61 5.38 11.19
CA TRP A 195 7.24 5.67 10.75
C TRP A 195 6.18 4.97 11.61
N ASP A 196 6.47 3.78 12.13
CA ASP A 196 5.52 3.00 12.90
C ASP A 196 5.34 3.50 14.34
N THR A 197 6.36 4.10 14.98
CA THR A 197 6.14 4.70 16.30
C THR A 197 5.42 6.05 16.24
N VAL A 198 5.77 6.90 15.27
CA VAL A 198 5.24 8.27 15.18
C VAL A 198 3.74 8.26 14.90
N VAL A 199 3.31 7.49 13.89
CA VAL A 199 1.91 7.50 13.44
C VAL A 199 1.01 6.65 14.32
N VAL A 200 1.56 5.60 14.96
CA VAL A 200 0.77 4.56 15.64
C VAL A 200 0.83 4.66 17.16
N SER A 201 1.32 5.77 17.72
CA SER A 201 1.04 6.08 19.13
C SER A 201 -0.48 6.13 19.38
N GLU A 202 -0.96 5.76 20.58
CA GLU A 202 -2.40 5.78 20.89
C GLU A 202 -3.00 7.16 20.64
N ASP A 203 -2.30 8.19 21.11
CA ASP A 203 -2.68 9.58 20.93
C ASP A 203 -2.60 10.01 19.46
N GLY A 204 -1.57 9.56 18.72
CA GLY A 204 -1.39 9.88 17.30
C GLY A 204 -2.50 9.31 16.43
N TRP A 205 -2.78 8.00 16.55
CA TRP A 205 -3.83 7.35 15.79
C TRP A 205 -5.22 7.87 16.17
N GLY A 206 -5.50 8.00 17.48
CA GLY A 206 -6.75 8.59 17.97
C GLY A 206 -6.97 10.01 17.43
N GLY A 207 -5.91 10.84 17.42
CA GLY A 207 -5.95 12.19 16.86
C GLY A 207 -6.19 12.23 15.35
N ILE A 208 -5.58 11.33 14.58
CA ILE A 208 -5.81 11.19 13.13
C ILE A 208 -7.26 10.82 12.86
N LEU A 209 -7.81 9.84 13.59
CA LEU A 209 -9.20 9.43 13.45
C LEU A 209 -10.14 10.56 13.83
N GLN A 210 -9.96 11.17 15.00
CA GLN A 210 -10.84 12.25 15.44
C GLN A 210 -10.87 13.40 14.42
N THR A 211 -9.72 13.86 13.94
CA THR A 211 -9.62 14.92 12.93
C THR A 211 -10.30 14.51 11.62
N SER A 212 -10.08 13.26 11.18
CA SER A 212 -10.64 12.74 9.93
C SER A 212 -12.16 12.65 10.00
N PHE A 213 -12.71 12.20 11.12
CA PHE A 213 -14.15 12.13 11.32
C PHE A 213 -14.76 13.52 11.52
N GLU A 214 -14.16 14.41 12.31
CA GLU A 214 -14.65 15.78 12.48
C GLU A 214 -14.79 16.52 11.16
N HIS A 215 -13.77 16.46 10.29
CA HIS A 215 -13.80 17.09 8.97
C HIS A 215 -14.96 16.58 8.11
N VAL A 216 -15.29 15.30 8.23
CA VAL A 216 -16.29 14.63 7.40
C VAL A 216 -17.71 14.82 7.94
N PHE A 217 -17.90 14.84 9.27
CA PHE A 217 -19.20 15.01 9.91
C PHE A 217 -19.60 16.48 10.12
N GLN A 218 -18.65 17.42 10.13
CA GLN A 218 -18.93 18.87 10.21
C GLN A 218 -19.21 19.53 8.85
N GLY A 219 -19.22 18.75 7.77
CA GLY A 219 -19.25 19.22 6.38
C GLY A 219 -20.53 19.95 5.97
N GLU A 220 -20.65 21.24 6.31
CA GLU A 220 -21.36 22.26 5.50
C GLU A 220 -21.00 23.71 5.83
N LYS A 221 -20.28 24.01 6.93
CA LYS A 221 -19.89 25.39 7.25
C LYS A 221 -18.51 25.72 6.69
N LYS A 222 -18.47 26.13 5.42
CA LYS A 222 -17.34 26.75 4.68
C LYS A 222 -15.97 26.10 4.94
N ALA A 223 -15.57 25.17 4.06
CA ALA A 223 -14.20 24.66 4.02
C ALA A 223 -13.18 25.83 3.96
N ILE A 224 -12.41 26.01 5.03
CA ILE A 224 -11.21 26.84 5.02
C ILE A 224 -10.14 26.02 4.28
N PRO A 225 -9.53 26.54 3.19
CA PRO A 225 -8.52 25.79 2.47
C PRO A 225 -7.30 25.57 3.38
N PRO A 226 -6.77 24.34 3.48
CA PRO A 226 -5.57 24.08 4.27
C PRO A 226 -4.39 24.86 3.68
N GLN A 227 -3.88 25.82 4.44
CA GLN A 227 -2.61 26.49 4.15
C GLN A 227 -1.45 25.54 4.49
N ARG A 228 -0.87 24.91 3.47
CA ARG A 228 0.59 24.69 3.32
C ARG A 228 0.88 24.04 1.96
N GLY A 229 1.58 24.80 1.11
CA GLY A 229 1.82 24.46 -0.29
C GLY A 229 3.04 23.56 -0.48
N GLY A 230 2.81 22.35 -0.98
CA GLY A 230 3.91 21.49 -1.45
C GLY A 230 3.46 20.23 -2.21
N ILE A 231 2.37 19.58 -1.79
CA ILE A 231 2.05 18.21 -2.26
C ILE A 231 0.84 18.17 -3.24
N ARG A 232 0.23 19.34 -3.52
CA ARG A 232 -1.04 19.41 -4.27
C ARG A 232 -0.90 19.16 -5.78
N GLU A 233 0.29 19.35 -6.36
CA GLU A 233 0.48 19.26 -7.82
C GLU A 233 0.57 17.82 -8.35
N TRP A 234 0.96 16.85 -7.51
CA TRP A 234 1.10 15.46 -7.95
C TRP A 234 -0.21 14.68 -7.86
N PHE A 235 -0.91 14.71 -6.71
CA PHE A 235 -2.23 14.09 -6.58
C PHE A 235 -3.31 14.75 -7.46
N GLY A 236 -3.10 16.00 -7.87
CA GLY A 236 -4.04 16.75 -8.71
C GLY A 236 -4.16 16.25 -10.16
N ARG A 237 -3.22 15.45 -10.67
CA ARG A 237 -3.26 14.98 -12.07
C ARG A 237 -3.90 13.60 -12.26
N THR A 238 -3.86 12.72 -11.25
CA THR A 238 -4.45 11.36 -11.36
C THR A 238 -5.92 11.31 -10.95
N VAL A 239 -6.42 12.33 -10.24
CA VAL A 239 -7.84 12.44 -9.87
C VAL A 239 -8.53 13.38 -10.84
N GLY A 240 -8.93 12.83 -12.00
CA GLY A 240 -9.91 13.49 -12.87
C GLY A 240 -11.11 13.93 -12.03
N LYS A 241 -11.51 15.20 -12.20
CA LYS A 241 -12.62 15.89 -11.53
C LYS A 241 -13.80 14.96 -11.22
N LEU A 242 -13.80 14.29 -10.07
CA LEU A 242 -15.00 13.68 -9.50
C LEU A 242 -15.84 14.82 -8.91
N HIS A 243 -16.55 15.53 -9.78
CA HIS A 243 -17.73 16.30 -9.37
C HIS A 243 -18.84 15.31 -9.02
N LEU A 244 -18.73 14.65 -7.86
CA LEU A 244 -19.85 13.97 -7.21
C LEU A 244 -20.79 15.02 -6.61
N ARG A 245 -21.39 15.86 -7.46
CA ARG A 245 -22.62 16.58 -7.12
C ARG A 245 -23.79 15.73 -7.58
N ARG A 246 -23.90 14.50 -7.07
CA ARG A 246 -25.19 13.83 -7.06
C ARG A 246 -26.01 14.55 -6.00
N LYS A 247 -26.91 15.43 -6.45
CA LYS A 247 -28.05 15.81 -5.60
C LYS A 247 -28.70 14.48 -5.17
N PRO A 248 -28.91 14.23 -3.88
CA PRO A 248 -29.70 13.07 -3.46
C PRO A 248 -31.04 13.12 -4.21
N PRO A 249 -31.58 11.97 -4.66
CA PRO A 249 -32.82 11.93 -5.42
C PRO A 249 -33.91 12.68 -4.64
N SER A 250 -34.42 13.77 -5.22
CA SER A 250 -35.39 14.68 -4.60
C SER A 250 -36.80 14.09 -4.43
N ASN A 251 -36.96 12.77 -4.59
CA ASN A 251 -38.23 12.05 -4.47
C ASN A 251 -38.35 11.19 -3.20
N ILE A 252 -37.42 11.29 -2.24
CA ILE A 252 -37.61 10.71 -0.90
C ILE A 252 -38.43 11.70 -0.05
N GLY A 253 -39.69 11.92 -0.43
CA GLY A 253 -40.57 12.93 0.17
C GLY A 253 -41.31 12.47 1.44
N LEU A 254 -41.12 11.22 1.89
CA LEU A 254 -41.88 10.66 3.02
C LEU A 254 -41.03 10.03 4.13
N PHE A 255 -39.72 9.93 3.95
CA PHE A 255 -38.81 9.38 4.95
C PHE A 255 -37.76 10.47 5.25
N GLY A 256 -37.82 11.01 6.46
CA GLY A 256 -37.04 12.18 6.88
C GLY A 256 -35.53 11.96 6.75
N ALA A 257 -34.78 13.07 6.82
CA ALA A 257 -33.32 13.03 6.92
C ALA A 257 -32.88 12.02 8.00
N PRO A 258 -31.71 11.37 7.83
CA PRO A 258 -31.20 10.40 8.79
C PRO A 258 -31.33 10.97 10.20
N SER A 259 -31.92 10.20 11.11
CA SER A 259 -32.03 10.67 12.49
C SER A 259 -30.61 10.99 12.97
N ARG A 260 -30.42 12.16 13.59
CA ARG A 260 -29.12 12.59 14.12
C ARG A 260 -28.46 11.49 14.96
N TRP A 261 -29.28 10.70 15.63
CA TRP A 261 -28.86 9.54 16.40
C TRP A 261 -28.29 8.40 15.55
N ALA A 262 -28.90 8.04 14.41
CA ALA A 262 -28.37 7.01 13.51
C ALA A 262 -26.98 7.39 12.95
N ILE A 263 -26.77 8.68 12.65
CA ILE A 263 -25.47 9.21 12.23
C ILE A 263 -24.44 9.06 13.35
N GLU A 264 -24.78 9.40 14.59
CA GLU A 264 -23.85 9.33 15.72
C GLU A 264 -23.52 7.87 16.10
N THR A 265 -24.52 6.98 16.07
CA THR A 265 -24.31 5.54 16.28
C THR A 265 -23.42 4.95 15.19
N PHE A 266 -23.67 5.31 13.92
CA PHE A 266 -22.83 4.89 12.80
C PHE A 266 -21.39 5.39 12.97
N ARG A 267 -21.23 6.68 13.32
CA ARG A 267 -19.95 7.32 13.59
C ARG A 267 -19.18 6.62 14.70
N GLY A 268 -19.83 6.33 15.83
CA GLY A 268 -19.22 5.63 16.96
C GLY A 268 -18.77 4.21 16.58
N ALA A 269 -19.61 3.47 15.86
CA ALA A 269 -19.26 2.14 15.37
C ALA A 269 -18.08 2.16 14.39
N LEU A 270 -18.04 3.14 13.48
CA LEU A 270 -16.89 3.33 12.59
C LEU A 270 -15.63 3.69 13.37
N LEU A 271 -15.69 4.62 14.32
CA LEU A 271 -14.53 5.01 15.12
C LEU A 271 -13.93 3.80 15.84
N THR A 272 -14.76 2.95 16.44
CA THR A 272 -14.33 1.69 17.05
C THR A 272 -13.68 0.75 16.03
N ALA A 273 -14.29 0.57 14.86
CA ALA A 273 -13.74 -0.29 13.81
C ALA A 273 -12.36 0.21 13.34
N TYR A 274 -12.21 1.52 13.09
CA TYR A 274 -10.93 2.11 12.69
C TYR A 274 -9.91 2.13 13.84
N SER A 275 -10.33 2.23 15.10
CA SER A 275 -9.42 2.12 16.25
C SER A 275 -8.79 0.73 16.32
N ASN A 276 -9.55 -0.31 16.00
CA ASN A 276 -9.07 -1.69 15.97
C ASN A 276 -8.06 -1.95 14.83
N LEU A 277 -7.98 -1.08 13.82
CA LEU A 277 -7.01 -1.22 12.73
C LEU A 277 -5.59 -0.82 13.08
N ARG A 278 -5.38 -0.26 14.26
CA ARG A 278 -4.08 0.28 14.64
C ARG A 278 -2.95 -0.71 14.37
N GLY A 279 -3.14 -1.99 14.71
CA GLY A 279 -2.14 -3.05 14.48
C GLY A 279 -1.90 -3.36 13.00
N ASP A 280 -2.95 -3.35 12.17
CA ASP A 280 -2.83 -3.59 10.73
C ASP A 280 -2.16 -2.41 10.03
N VAL A 281 -2.55 -1.18 10.37
CA VAL A 281 -1.89 0.05 9.89
C VAL A 281 -0.42 0.07 10.29
N GLN A 282 -0.09 -0.35 11.52
CA GLN A 282 1.30 -0.49 11.96
C GLN A 282 2.08 -1.45 11.07
N ARG A 283 1.50 -2.62 10.80
CA ARG A 283 2.11 -3.65 9.94
C ARG A 283 2.33 -3.09 8.54
N THR A 284 1.33 -2.40 7.97
CA THR A 284 1.44 -1.76 6.66
C THR A 284 2.52 -0.69 6.63
N LEU A 285 2.63 0.16 7.66
CA LEU A 285 3.67 1.20 7.70
C LEU A 285 5.08 0.62 7.75
N ARG A 286 5.27 -0.53 8.40
CA ARG A 286 6.55 -1.26 8.39
C ARG A 286 6.92 -1.77 7.00
N THR A 287 5.93 -2.19 6.22
CA THR A 287 6.15 -2.67 4.85
C THR A 287 6.30 -1.55 3.83
N LEU A 288 6.07 -0.27 4.18
CA LEU A 288 6.29 0.83 3.24
C LEU A 288 7.77 1.20 3.17
N LEU A 289 8.28 1.28 1.95
CA LEU A 289 9.60 1.85 1.65
C LEU A 289 9.50 3.33 1.30
N LEU A 290 8.48 3.70 0.51
CA LEU A 290 8.30 5.03 -0.03
C LEU A 290 6.99 5.66 0.44
N ARG A 291 6.99 6.98 0.64
CA ARG A 291 5.78 7.73 1.07
C ARG A 291 4.67 7.68 0.03
N SER A 292 5.03 7.58 -1.26
CA SER A 292 4.09 7.42 -2.39
C SER A 292 3.24 6.15 -2.28
N GLN A 293 3.76 5.10 -1.64
CA GLN A 293 3.08 3.82 -1.49
C GLN A 293 1.97 3.85 -0.42
N LEU A 294 2.02 4.81 0.53
CA LEU A 294 1.12 4.88 1.68
C LEU A 294 -0.35 4.87 1.27
N TYR A 295 -0.74 5.70 0.30
CA TYR A 295 -2.15 5.82 -0.07
C TYR A 295 -2.70 4.51 -0.63
N THR A 296 -1.95 3.86 -1.53
CA THR A 296 -2.37 2.59 -2.14
C THR A 296 -2.44 1.48 -1.10
N ALA A 297 -1.43 1.37 -0.24
CA ALA A 297 -1.38 0.36 0.81
C ALA A 297 -2.51 0.56 1.85
N LEU A 298 -2.67 1.79 2.34
CA LEU A 298 -3.73 2.11 3.28
C LEU A 298 -5.12 1.90 2.67
N LYS A 299 -5.32 2.30 1.40
CA LYS A 299 -6.59 2.05 0.71
C LYS A 299 -6.92 0.56 0.64
N LYS A 300 -5.94 -0.31 0.41
CA LYS A 300 -6.13 -1.76 0.40
C LYS A 300 -6.58 -2.28 1.77
N GLU A 301 -5.90 -1.87 2.84
CA GLU A 301 -6.27 -2.27 4.22
C GLU A 301 -7.63 -1.72 4.64
N LEU A 302 -7.90 -0.44 4.38
CA LEU A 302 -9.18 0.19 4.68
C LEU A 302 -10.32 -0.43 3.87
N HIS A 303 -10.06 -0.87 2.64
CA HIS A 303 -11.06 -1.58 1.84
C HIS A 303 -11.34 -3.00 2.37
N SER A 304 -10.33 -3.71 2.87
CA SER A 304 -10.54 -4.99 3.57
C SER A 304 -11.50 -4.82 4.75
N MET A 305 -11.30 -3.75 5.50
CA MET A 305 -12.16 -3.31 6.60
C MET A 305 -13.56 -2.86 6.22
N GLU A 306 -13.71 -2.20 5.08
CA GLU A 306 -15.03 -1.83 4.54
C GLU A 306 -15.96 -3.03 4.42
N SER A 307 -15.38 -4.21 4.24
CA SER A 307 -16.14 -5.45 4.14
C SER A 307 -16.66 -5.93 5.49
N SER A 308 -15.91 -5.74 6.60
CA SER A 308 -16.23 -6.31 7.93
C SER A 308 -16.71 -5.28 8.96
N GLY A 309 -16.02 -4.14 9.08
CA GLY A 309 -16.32 -3.09 10.06
C GLY A 309 -17.58 -2.31 9.73
N PHE A 310 -17.78 -1.99 8.45
CA PHE A 310 -19.01 -1.30 8.02
C PHE A 310 -20.23 -2.20 8.09
N LEU A 311 -20.08 -3.51 7.88
CA LEU A 311 -21.15 -4.48 8.09
C LEU A 311 -21.63 -4.42 9.54
N SER A 312 -20.69 -4.44 10.50
CA SER A 312 -21.02 -4.34 11.93
C SER A 312 -21.69 -3.00 12.27
N ALA A 313 -21.18 -1.89 11.73
CA ALA A 313 -21.77 -0.55 11.93
C ALA A 313 -23.17 -0.44 11.31
N LYS A 314 -23.39 -0.99 10.11
CA LYS A 314 -24.69 -1.07 9.44
C LYS A 314 -25.68 -1.89 10.25
N LEU A 315 -25.27 -3.07 10.70
CA LEU A 315 -26.10 -3.93 11.54
C LEU A 315 -26.48 -3.23 12.85
N ALA A 316 -25.53 -2.54 13.48
CA ALA A 316 -25.79 -1.77 14.70
C ALA A 316 -26.81 -0.65 14.47
N VAL A 317 -26.72 0.11 13.38
CA VAL A 317 -27.66 1.21 13.09
C VAL A 317 -29.03 0.69 12.67
N THR A 318 -29.07 -0.35 11.84
CA THR A 318 -30.32 -0.90 11.32
C THR A 318 -31.14 -1.62 12.39
N ALA A 319 -30.50 -2.37 13.30
CA ALA A 319 -31.19 -2.97 14.45
C ALA A 319 -31.85 -1.89 15.34
N ASN A 320 -31.08 -0.83 15.60
CA ASN A 320 -31.46 0.31 16.40
C ASN A 320 -32.60 1.16 15.82
N GLN A 321 -32.67 1.34 14.50
CA GLN A 321 -33.75 2.09 13.86
C GLN A 321 -35.10 1.35 13.89
N VAL A 322 -35.08 0.02 13.82
CA VAL A 322 -36.30 -0.81 13.82
C VAL A 322 -36.90 -0.93 15.23
N GLU A 323 -36.14 -0.63 16.30
CA GLU A 323 -36.66 -0.62 17.68
C GLU A 323 -37.49 0.62 18.03
N LEU A 324 -37.27 1.75 17.36
CA LEU A 324 -37.84 3.06 17.70
C LEU A 324 -39.37 3.22 17.54
N PRO A 325 -40.09 2.50 16.64
CA PRO A 325 -41.56 2.64 16.54
C PRO A 325 -42.33 2.16 17.77
N ARG A 326 -41.70 1.44 18.71
CA ARG A 326 -42.36 0.86 19.89
C ARG A 326 -42.79 1.85 20.97
N GLN A 327 -42.35 3.11 20.92
CA GLN A 327 -42.77 4.10 21.90
C GLN A 327 -44.29 4.38 21.90
N HIS A 328 -44.99 4.08 20.80
CA HIS A 328 -46.45 4.24 20.72
C HIS A 328 -47.25 3.04 21.27
N THR A 329 -46.63 1.89 21.58
CA THR A 329 -47.30 0.72 22.17
C THR A 329 -46.90 0.44 23.63
N SER A 330 -46.03 1.28 24.20
CA SER A 330 -45.39 1.08 25.51
C SER A 330 -46.30 1.16 26.74
N SER A 331 -47.60 1.40 26.59
CA SER A 331 -48.51 1.51 27.74
C SER A 331 -48.86 0.17 28.42
N MET A 332 -48.54 -1.00 27.84
CA MET A 332 -49.07 -2.29 28.35
C MET A 332 -48.05 -3.42 28.62
N CYS A 333 -46.75 -3.23 28.41
CA CYS A 333 -45.78 -4.32 28.53
C CYS A 333 -44.68 -4.01 29.56
N HIS A 334 -44.94 -4.22 30.85
CA HIS A 334 -43.94 -4.11 31.93
C HIS A 334 -43.01 -5.34 32.05
N GLY A 335 -42.95 -6.21 31.04
CA GLY A 335 -42.09 -7.40 31.03
C GLY A 335 -40.89 -7.25 30.11
N GLY A 336 -39.69 -7.01 30.66
CA GLY A 336 -38.43 -6.86 29.91
C GLY A 336 -38.03 -8.05 29.02
N SER A 337 -38.67 -9.22 29.18
CA SER A 337 -38.39 -10.42 28.38
C SER A 337 -38.86 -10.34 26.93
N TYR A 338 -39.85 -9.50 26.59
CA TYR A 338 -40.38 -9.43 25.23
C TYR A 338 -39.48 -8.64 24.27
N SER A 339 -38.84 -7.58 24.79
CA SER A 339 -37.96 -6.73 24.00
C SER A 339 -36.77 -7.55 23.47
N CYS A 340 -36.11 -8.30 24.34
CA CYS A 340 -34.90 -9.07 24.03
C CYS A 340 -35.08 -10.06 22.86
N ARG A 341 -36.26 -10.69 22.72
CA ARG A 341 -36.48 -11.73 21.71
C ARG A 341 -36.76 -11.19 20.31
N LEU A 342 -37.50 -10.09 20.19
CA LEU A 342 -37.66 -9.42 18.89
C LEU A 342 -36.29 -8.91 18.40
N CYS A 343 -35.48 -8.36 19.31
CA CYS A 343 -34.12 -7.92 18.99
C CYS A 343 -33.26 -9.09 18.46
N GLN A 344 -33.41 -10.30 19.00
CA GLN A 344 -32.71 -11.49 18.50
C GLN A 344 -33.14 -11.87 17.08
N SER A 345 -34.46 -11.99 16.81
CA SER A 345 -34.95 -12.29 15.46
C SER A 345 -34.52 -11.23 14.44
N LEU A 346 -34.61 -9.96 14.82
CA LEU A 346 -34.18 -8.85 13.99
C LEU A 346 -32.68 -8.90 13.71
N THR A 347 -31.85 -9.18 14.73
CA THR A 347 -30.40 -9.28 14.60
C THR A 347 -30.00 -10.42 13.66
N SER A 348 -30.61 -11.60 13.82
CA SER A 348 -30.36 -12.76 12.95
C SER A 348 -30.78 -12.48 11.51
N ALA A 349 -31.98 -11.94 11.29
CA ALA A 349 -32.48 -11.59 9.96
C ALA A 349 -31.64 -10.51 9.28
N SER A 350 -31.21 -9.51 10.05
CA SER A 350 -30.32 -8.44 9.60
C SER A 350 -28.97 -8.99 9.16
N ARG A 351 -28.36 -9.85 9.97
CA ARG A 351 -27.06 -10.46 9.65
C ARG A 351 -27.14 -11.27 8.36
N ALA A 352 -28.11 -12.18 8.25
CA ALA A 352 -28.26 -13.03 7.07
C ALA A 352 -28.45 -12.22 5.77
N SER A 353 -29.27 -11.17 5.82
CA SER A 353 -29.53 -10.31 4.66
C SER A 353 -28.33 -9.47 4.28
N ALA A 354 -27.64 -8.95 5.28
CA ALA A 354 -26.46 -8.12 5.11
C ALA A 354 -25.29 -8.91 4.48
N GLU A 355 -25.13 -10.19 4.83
CA GLU A 355 -24.16 -11.09 4.21
C GLU A 355 -24.43 -11.26 2.70
N ILE A 356 -25.69 -11.49 2.31
CA ILE A 356 -26.08 -11.60 0.89
C ILE A 356 -25.84 -10.29 0.13
N LEU A 357 -26.22 -9.15 0.72
CA LEU A 357 -26.03 -7.83 0.11
C LEU A 357 -24.54 -7.50 -0.07
N SER A 358 -23.71 -7.86 0.91
CA SER A 358 -22.26 -7.63 0.86
C SER A 358 -21.57 -8.52 -0.17
N ALA A 359 -21.91 -9.81 -0.22
CA ALA A 359 -21.36 -10.75 -1.20
C ALA A 359 -21.62 -10.32 -2.65
N LYS A 360 -22.82 -9.78 -2.94
CA LYS A 360 -23.18 -9.29 -4.27
C LYS A 360 -22.34 -8.10 -4.72
N LYS A 361 -21.91 -7.24 -3.78
CA LYS A 361 -21.08 -6.07 -4.06
C LYS A 361 -19.67 -6.48 -4.52
N HIS A 362 -19.09 -7.49 -3.89
CA HIS A 362 -17.77 -8.01 -4.26
C HIS A 362 -17.77 -8.75 -5.61
N ALA A 363 -18.85 -9.48 -5.93
CA ALA A 363 -18.95 -10.21 -7.19
C ALA A 363 -19.02 -9.31 -8.44
N GLY A 364 -19.37 -8.03 -8.30
CA GLY A 364 -19.42 -7.07 -9.40
C GLY A 364 -18.05 -6.57 -9.88
N GLY A 365 -16.98 -6.81 -9.11
CA GLY A 365 -15.61 -6.39 -9.44
C GLY A 365 -14.77 -7.55 -9.96
N SER A 366 -14.87 -7.88 -11.25
CA SER A 366 -13.89 -8.70 -11.98
C SER A 366 -13.52 -10.08 -11.39
N ALA A 367 -14.38 -10.71 -10.59
CA ALA A 367 -14.16 -12.08 -10.14
C ALA A 367 -14.38 -13.06 -11.29
N SER A 368 -13.42 -13.97 -11.54
CA SER A 368 -13.55 -15.00 -12.57
C SER A 368 -14.72 -15.94 -12.25
N ASN A 369 -15.43 -16.42 -13.28
CA ASN A 369 -16.62 -17.28 -13.14
C ASN A 369 -16.37 -18.56 -12.31
N SER A 370 -15.11 -18.98 -12.16
CA SER A 370 -14.68 -20.17 -11.41
C SER A 370 -14.94 -20.09 -9.89
N THR A 371 -14.66 -18.95 -9.24
CA THR A 371 -14.94 -18.79 -7.79
C THR A 371 -16.44 -18.71 -7.52
N ARG A 372 -17.18 -18.17 -8.49
CA ARG A 372 -18.64 -18.04 -8.46
C ARG A 372 -19.32 -19.41 -8.57
N GLU A 373 -18.74 -20.37 -9.28
CA GLU A 373 -19.25 -21.74 -9.34
C GLU A 373 -18.88 -22.57 -8.11
N LYS A 374 -17.72 -22.38 -7.47
CA LYS A 374 -17.36 -23.15 -6.26
C LYS A 374 -18.12 -22.78 -4.99
N LEU A 375 -18.44 -21.49 -4.78
CA LEU A 375 -19.23 -21.06 -3.62
C LEU A 375 -20.73 -21.38 -3.76
N TRP A 376 -21.20 -21.69 -4.97
CA TRP A 376 -22.62 -21.84 -5.30
C TRP A 376 -22.96 -23.19 -5.94
N GLY A 377 -21.95 -24.03 -6.22
CA GLY A 377 -22.04 -25.24 -7.04
C GLY A 377 -22.63 -26.46 -6.34
N ASP A 378 -22.56 -26.54 -5.01
CA ASP A 378 -23.19 -27.62 -4.25
C ASP A 378 -24.69 -27.40 -4.02
N ALA A 379 -25.20 -26.19 -4.30
CA ALA A 379 -26.63 -25.87 -4.30
C ALA A 379 -27.23 -26.09 -5.70
N GLY A 380 -27.32 -27.36 -6.12
CA GLY A 380 -27.77 -27.77 -7.44
C GLY A 380 -28.98 -26.97 -7.98
N GLY A 381 -28.85 -26.38 -9.17
CA GLY A 381 -29.96 -25.88 -10.00
C GLY A 381 -30.78 -24.69 -9.49
N TYR A 382 -30.61 -24.21 -8.25
CA TYR A 382 -31.45 -23.16 -7.64
C TYR A 382 -30.76 -21.78 -7.52
N ALA A 383 -29.76 -21.48 -8.35
CA ALA A 383 -29.03 -20.21 -8.32
C ALA A 383 -29.89 -18.95 -8.60
N GLY A 384 -31.15 -19.11 -8.99
CA GLY A 384 -32.08 -18.00 -9.27
C GLY A 384 -32.84 -17.43 -8.05
N ARG A 385 -32.63 -17.93 -6.81
CA ARG A 385 -33.52 -17.58 -5.69
C ARG A 385 -32.87 -17.22 -4.34
N TYR A 386 -31.57 -16.99 -4.26
CA TYR A 386 -30.96 -16.45 -3.03
C TYR A 386 -30.96 -14.92 -3.06
N THR A 387 -32.11 -14.31 -2.75
CA THR A 387 -32.23 -12.87 -2.56
C THR A 387 -32.04 -12.52 -1.07
N TRP A 388 -31.70 -11.27 -0.77
CA TRP A 388 -31.54 -10.84 0.62
C TRP A 388 -32.87 -10.93 1.37
N GLU A 389 -34.01 -10.75 0.69
CA GLU A 389 -35.34 -10.94 1.26
C GLU A 389 -35.52 -12.38 1.74
N ASN A 390 -35.15 -13.39 0.94
CA ASN A 390 -35.28 -14.78 1.36
C ASN A 390 -34.37 -15.10 2.56
N ALA A 391 -33.16 -14.54 2.59
CA ALA A 391 -32.25 -14.67 3.74
C ALA A 391 -32.82 -14.01 5.00
N TRP A 392 -33.43 -12.82 4.87
CA TRP A 392 -34.14 -12.14 5.95
C TRP A 392 -35.26 -13.02 6.52
N GLU A 393 -36.14 -13.49 5.62
CA GLU A 393 -37.34 -14.26 5.95
C GLU A 393 -36.98 -15.57 6.67
N ASN A 394 -36.02 -16.32 6.13
CA ASN A 394 -35.58 -17.60 6.71
C ASN A 394 -34.98 -17.39 8.10
N ALA A 395 -34.03 -16.46 8.24
CA ALA A 395 -33.39 -16.21 9.53
C ALA A 395 -34.35 -15.61 10.57
N TRP A 396 -35.36 -14.85 10.13
CA TRP A 396 -36.44 -14.39 10.99
C TRP A 396 -37.29 -15.56 11.50
N GLU A 397 -37.76 -16.44 10.60
CA GLU A 397 -38.57 -17.61 10.96
C GLU A 397 -37.81 -18.59 11.86
N ASP A 398 -36.52 -18.82 11.62
CA ASP A 398 -35.69 -19.68 12.45
C ASP A 398 -35.60 -19.14 13.89
N ALA A 399 -35.32 -17.85 14.04
CA ALA A 399 -35.28 -17.20 15.36
C ALA A 399 -36.68 -17.15 16.03
N GLN A 400 -37.74 -17.06 15.25
CA GLN A 400 -39.12 -17.16 15.74
C GLN A 400 -39.47 -18.59 16.16
N GLY A 401 -38.94 -19.61 15.50
CA GLY A 401 -39.11 -21.02 15.86
C GLY A 401 -38.64 -21.29 17.29
N ASP A 402 -37.48 -20.77 17.66
CA ASP A 402 -36.96 -20.87 19.03
C ASP A 402 -37.80 -20.07 20.02
N THR A 403 -38.29 -18.90 19.62
CA THR A 403 -39.22 -18.11 20.43
C THR A 403 -40.54 -18.86 20.68
N ARG A 404 -41.11 -19.49 19.65
CA ARG A 404 -42.33 -20.32 19.75
C ARG A 404 -42.13 -21.50 20.69
N ARG A 405 -41.00 -22.22 20.58
CA ARG A 405 -40.66 -23.36 21.46
C ARG A 405 -40.59 -22.94 22.93
N ILE A 406 -39.99 -21.78 23.20
CA ILE A 406 -39.87 -21.29 24.57
C ILE A 406 -41.21 -20.77 25.10
N ALA A 407 -41.98 -20.04 24.28
CA ALA A 407 -43.33 -19.60 24.65
C ALA A 407 -44.26 -20.78 24.95
N ALA A 408 -44.18 -21.86 24.17
CA ALA A 408 -44.93 -23.09 24.45
C ALA A 408 -44.56 -23.68 25.81
N ARG A 409 -43.25 -23.81 26.13
CA ARG A 409 -42.78 -24.30 27.43
C ARG A 409 -43.23 -23.44 28.61
N LEU A 410 -43.27 -22.12 28.44
CA LEU A 410 -43.76 -21.20 29.47
C LEU A 410 -45.28 -21.30 29.64
N ALA A 411 -46.03 -21.48 28.54
CA ALA A 411 -47.46 -21.69 28.60
C ALA A 411 -47.81 -23.02 29.29
N GLU A 412 -47.06 -24.09 29.03
CA GLU A 412 -47.19 -25.39 29.72
C GLU A 412 -46.94 -25.28 31.22
N ARG A 413 -46.08 -24.35 31.66
CA ARG A 413 -45.83 -24.05 33.08
C ARG A 413 -46.89 -23.16 33.73
N GLY A 414 -47.81 -22.60 32.94
CA GLY A 414 -48.79 -21.62 33.41
C GLY A 414 -48.22 -20.21 33.60
N ASP A 415 -46.98 -19.97 33.17
CA ASP A 415 -46.31 -18.67 33.31
C ASP A 415 -46.89 -17.61 32.36
N ILE A 416 -47.52 -18.04 31.25
CA ILE A 416 -48.19 -17.16 30.28
C ILE A 416 -49.52 -17.75 29.80
N ALA A 417 -50.57 -16.93 29.79
CA ALA A 417 -51.92 -17.37 29.40
C ALA A 417 -52.15 -17.44 27.87
N HIS A 418 -51.41 -16.65 27.09
CA HIS A 418 -51.62 -16.51 25.65
C HIS A 418 -50.29 -16.42 24.88
N PRO A 419 -49.66 -17.57 24.55
CA PRO A 419 -48.38 -17.60 23.85
C PRO A 419 -48.42 -16.96 22.45
N SER A 420 -49.58 -16.91 21.80
CA SER A 420 -49.75 -16.23 20.50
C SER A 420 -49.59 -14.71 20.57
N ARG A 421 -49.90 -14.10 21.72
CA ARG A 421 -49.69 -12.66 21.94
C ARG A 421 -48.21 -12.29 22.07
N TRP A 422 -47.34 -13.30 22.18
CA TRP A 422 -45.89 -13.17 22.23
C TRP A 422 -45.21 -13.39 20.87
N LEU A 423 -45.98 -13.53 19.79
CA LEU A 423 -45.42 -13.66 18.45
C LEU A 423 -45.65 -12.34 17.69
N PRO A 424 -44.63 -11.81 17.01
CA PRO A 424 -44.82 -10.68 16.10
C PRO A 424 -45.87 -11.05 15.04
N SER A 425 -46.74 -10.10 14.69
CA SER A 425 -47.65 -10.29 13.58
C SER A 425 -46.88 -10.28 12.25
N GLU A 426 -47.47 -10.88 11.21
CA GLU A 426 -46.92 -10.80 9.85
C GLU A 426 -46.79 -9.34 9.36
N TRP A 427 -47.65 -8.46 9.87
CA TRP A 427 -47.57 -7.02 9.64
C TRP A 427 -46.33 -6.41 10.30
N ASP A 428 -46.03 -6.75 11.57
CA ASP A 428 -44.82 -6.27 12.28
C ASP A 428 -43.54 -6.70 11.54
N LYS A 429 -43.51 -7.95 11.07
CA LYS A 429 -42.39 -8.51 10.30
C LYS A 429 -42.15 -7.75 8.99
N ASN A 430 -43.21 -7.49 8.23
CA ASN A 430 -43.12 -6.75 6.96
C ASN A 430 -42.66 -5.30 7.17
N ILE A 431 -43.16 -4.63 8.22
CA ILE A 431 -42.71 -3.28 8.57
C ILE A 431 -41.24 -3.28 8.99
N ALA A 432 -40.84 -4.21 9.86
CA ALA A 432 -39.46 -4.34 10.30
C ALA A 432 -38.50 -4.54 9.12
N ARG A 433 -38.88 -5.39 8.16
CA ARG A 433 -38.09 -5.64 6.93
C ARG A 433 -37.95 -4.40 6.05
N ILE A 434 -39.05 -3.66 5.82
CA ILE A 434 -39.03 -2.43 5.02
C ILE A 434 -38.17 -1.36 5.70
N GLN A 435 -38.36 -1.17 7.01
CA GLN A 435 -37.58 -0.21 7.79
C GLN A 435 -36.10 -0.58 7.79
N TRP A 436 -35.78 -1.85 8.00
CA TRP A 436 -34.41 -2.35 7.94
C TRP A 436 -33.78 -2.08 6.57
N LYS A 437 -34.49 -2.36 5.47
CA LYS A 437 -33.95 -2.16 4.13
C LYS A 437 -33.69 -0.67 3.83
N ASN A 438 -34.62 0.21 4.22
CA ASN A 438 -34.45 1.65 4.07
C ASN A 438 -33.23 2.14 4.87
N ALA A 439 -33.11 1.71 6.12
CA ALA A 439 -31.98 2.01 6.99
C ALA A 439 -30.66 1.48 6.40
N TRP A 440 -30.68 0.26 5.84
CA TRP A 440 -29.53 -0.35 5.20
C TRP A 440 -29.06 0.45 3.98
N ASP A 441 -29.98 0.83 3.10
CA ASP A 441 -29.65 1.58 1.88
C ASP A 441 -29.12 2.98 2.19
N GLU A 442 -29.70 3.63 3.20
CA GLU A 442 -29.23 4.92 3.70
C GLU A 442 -27.80 4.81 4.23
N VAL A 443 -27.53 3.84 5.11
CA VAL A 443 -26.19 3.64 5.67
C VAL A 443 -25.22 3.12 4.60
N ASP A 444 -25.67 2.38 3.59
CA ASP A 444 -24.81 1.97 2.47
C ASP A 444 -24.40 3.17 1.61
N ALA A 445 -25.34 4.06 1.28
CA ALA A 445 -25.03 5.29 0.56
C ALA A 445 -24.05 6.19 1.34
N LEU A 446 -24.30 6.36 2.64
CA LEU A 446 -23.40 7.07 3.55
C LEU A 446 -22.03 6.39 3.59
N SER A 447 -21.98 5.07 3.71
CA SER A 447 -20.72 4.33 3.83
C SER A 447 -19.78 4.58 2.66
N VAL A 448 -20.30 4.60 1.43
CA VAL A 448 -19.48 4.83 0.22
C VAL A 448 -18.84 6.23 0.23
N GLN A 449 -19.61 7.24 0.66
CA GLN A 449 -19.11 8.60 0.79
C GLN A 449 -18.05 8.69 1.91
N TYR A 450 -18.37 8.17 3.09
CA TYR A 450 -17.52 8.21 4.27
C TYR A 450 -16.20 7.48 4.03
N THR A 451 -16.23 6.27 3.49
CA THR A 451 -15.07 5.49 3.06
C THR A 451 -14.08 6.34 2.28
N THR A 452 -14.53 6.99 1.21
CA THR A 452 -13.62 7.69 0.31
C THR A 452 -13.00 8.90 1.01
N THR A 453 -13.81 9.69 1.69
CA THR A 453 -13.34 10.92 2.34
C THR A 453 -12.50 10.64 3.59
N VAL A 454 -12.91 9.67 4.42
CA VAL A 454 -12.16 9.26 5.62
C VAL A 454 -10.83 8.65 5.22
N THR A 455 -10.80 7.69 4.28
CA THR A 455 -9.56 7.09 3.77
C THR A 455 -8.61 8.17 3.22
N GLN A 456 -9.11 9.11 2.42
CA GLN A 456 -8.30 10.21 1.90
C GLN A 456 -7.78 11.13 3.01
N THR A 457 -8.60 11.44 4.01
CA THR A 457 -8.22 12.34 5.11
C THR A 457 -7.19 11.68 6.03
N ILE A 458 -7.39 10.40 6.36
CA ILE A 458 -6.43 9.59 7.13
C ILE A 458 -5.11 9.53 6.36
N ALA A 459 -5.13 9.14 5.08
CA ALA A 459 -3.92 9.06 4.26
C ALA A 459 -3.18 10.39 4.18
N THR A 460 -3.90 11.50 4.00
CA THR A 460 -3.31 12.84 3.92
C THR A 460 -2.68 13.25 5.26
N THR A 461 -3.37 12.98 6.36
CA THR A 461 -2.89 13.31 7.71
C THR A 461 -1.66 12.48 8.07
N MET A 462 -1.72 11.16 7.83
CA MET A 462 -0.58 10.26 8.01
C MET A 462 0.60 10.69 7.14
N LEU A 463 0.36 10.97 5.85
CA LEU A 463 1.43 11.41 4.95
C LEU A 463 2.11 12.67 5.45
N ALA A 464 1.36 13.62 6.03
CA ALA A 464 1.92 14.83 6.61
C ALA A 464 2.77 14.57 7.87
N GLN A 465 2.48 13.49 8.60
CA GLN A 465 3.23 13.07 9.79
C GLN A 465 4.41 12.15 9.49
N LEU A 466 4.43 11.46 8.34
CA LEU A 466 5.59 10.69 7.90
C LEU A 466 6.76 11.62 7.60
N THR A 467 7.70 11.67 8.55
CA THR A 467 8.96 12.38 8.40
C THR A 467 9.87 11.65 7.43
N ASP A 468 10.52 12.40 6.56
CA ASP A 468 11.61 11.89 5.73
C ASP A 468 12.94 12.05 6.50
N VAL A 469 14.04 11.56 5.92
CA VAL A 469 15.39 11.85 6.44
C VAL A 469 15.59 13.36 6.52
N GLY A 470 16.05 13.82 7.68
CA GLY A 470 16.19 15.24 7.96
C GLY A 470 17.17 15.92 6.98
N PRO A 471 16.91 17.16 6.56
CA PRO A 471 17.75 17.86 5.58
C PRO A 471 19.20 18.03 6.05
N GLU A 472 19.45 18.03 7.36
CA GLU A 472 20.80 18.08 7.95
C GLU A 472 21.61 16.78 7.73
N GLN A 473 20.93 15.67 7.45
CA GLN A 473 21.56 14.38 7.14
C GLN A 473 21.82 14.20 5.64
N LEU A 474 21.28 15.08 4.79
CA LEU A 474 21.34 14.95 3.34
C LEU A 474 22.24 16.03 2.74
N ILE A 475 23.28 15.61 2.03
CA ILE A 475 24.15 16.51 1.26
C ILE A 475 24.02 16.14 -0.21
N PHE A 476 23.39 17.00 -1.00
CA PHE A 476 23.23 16.80 -2.44
C PHE A 476 24.47 17.30 -3.18
N GLY A 477 24.90 16.56 -4.20
CA GLY A 477 26.03 16.96 -5.04
C GLY A 477 25.74 18.22 -5.86
N ASP A 478 26.78 18.96 -6.23
CA ASP A 478 26.69 20.25 -6.93
C ASP A 478 25.84 20.18 -8.21
N ASN A 479 25.94 19.09 -8.96
CA ASN A 479 25.19 18.91 -10.20
C ASN A 479 23.67 18.82 -9.96
N VAL A 480 23.26 18.23 -8.84
CA VAL A 480 21.84 18.13 -8.45
C VAL A 480 21.31 19.53 -8.11
N LEU A 481 22.12 20.35 -7.44
CA LEU A 481 21.77 21.73 -7.11
C LEU A 481 21.69 22.62 -8.37
N GLN A 482 22.58 22.43 -9.34
CA GLN A 482 22.56 23.17 -10.60
C GLN A 482 21.30 22.88 -11.43
N PHE A 483 20.89 21.62 -11.53
CA PHE A 483 19.69 21.22 -12.26
C PHE A 483 18.40 21.85 -11.70
N ARG A 484 18.35 22.12 -10.38
CA ARG A 484 17.21 22.83 -9.78
C ARG A 484 17.22 24.34 -10.03
N LYS A 485 18.40 24.96 -10.12
CA LYS A 485 18.49 26.39 -10.42
C LYS A 485 17.89 26.71 -11.80
N SER A 486 18.04 25.80 -12.77
CA SER A 486 17.45 25.97 -14.11
C SER A 486 15.94 25.69 -14.17
N SER A 487 15.39 24.87 -13.27
CA SER A 487 13.95 24.57 -13.25
C SER A 487 13.08 25.62 -12.55
N GLY A 488 13.69 26.68 -11.98
CA GLY A 488 12.96 27.78 -11.35
C GLY A 488 12.30 27.43 -10.01
N SER A 489 12.59 26.25 -9.44
CA SER A 489 12.05 25.85 -8.13
C SER A 489 12.77 26.59 -7.00
N SER A 490 12.14 27.62 -6.44
CA SER A 490 12.67 28.45 -5.34
C SER A 490 12.59 27.82 -3.94
N LYS A 491 12.09 26.58 -3.82
CA LYS A 491 11.97 25.89 -2.53
C LYS A 491 13.28 25.19 -2.18
N GLY A 492 13.60 25.14 -0.89
CA GLY A 492 14.81 24.55 -0.31
C GLY A 492 15.11 23.11 -0.77
N PRO A 493 16.19 22.47 -0.28
CA PRO A 493 16.64 21.17 -0.78
C PRO A 493 15.50 20.15 -0.83
N PRO A 494 15.44 19.31 -1.88
CA PRO A 494 14.38 18.32 -2.01
C PRO A 494 14.44 17.34 -0.84
N SER A 495 13.30 16.76 -0.49
CA SER A 495 13.31 15.60 0.41
C SER A 495 14.00 14.42 -0.29
N LEU A 496 14.51 13.45 0.46
CA LEU A 496 15.14 12.28 -0.14
C LEU A 496 14.16 11.52 -1.05
N GLN A 497 12.93 11.33 -0.58
CA GLN A 497 11.88 10.64 -1.34
C GLN A 497 11.56 11.36 -2.65
N GLU A 498 11.51 12.71 -2.62
CA GLU A 498 11.36 13.53 -3.82
C GLU A 498 12.57 13.36 -4.77
N PHE A 499 13.79 13.34 -4.22
CA PHE A 499 15.00 13.12 -5.00
C PHE A 499 14.99 11.76 -5.71
N ILE A 500 14.72 10.66 -5.00
CA ILE A 500 14.66 9.31 -5.61
C ILE A 500 13.60 9.27 -6.71
N ARG A 501 12.39 9.79 -6.43
CA ARG A 501 11.30 9.79 -7.41
C ARG A 501 11.62 10.61 -8.65
N ASN A 502 12.23 11.78 -8.51
CA ASN A 502 12.67 12.59 -9.65
C ASN A 502 13.71 11.84 -10.48
N ARG A 503 14.65 11.13 -9.85
CA ARG A 503 15.66 10.32 -10.54
C ARG A 503 15.03 9.14 -11.30
N MET A 504 14.04 8.48 -10.72
CA MET A 504 13.23 7.47 -11.40
C MET A 504 12.51 8.07 -12.62
N GLN A 505 11.87 9.22 -12.44
CA GLN A 505 11.17 9.91 -13.52
C GLN A 505 12.12 10.29 -14.66
N ASP A 506 13.27 10.90 -14.39
CA ASP A 506 14.27 11.26 -15.41
C ASP A 506 14.71 10.04 -16.23
N HIS A 507 14.96 8.91 -15.55
CA HIS A 507 15.34 7.66 -16.19
C HIS A 507 14.19 7.09 -17.03
N PHE A 508 12.99 6.98 -16.47
CA PHE A 508 11.87 6.36 -17.18
C PHE A 508 11.30 7.23 -18.30
N GLU A 509 11.40 8.56 -18.22
CA GLU A 509 11.12 9.45 -19.36
C GLU A 509 12.12 9.26 -20.49
N MET A 510 13.40 9.01 -20.18
CA MET A 510 14.39 8.64 -21.18
C MET A 510 14.02 7.30 -21.83
N VAL A 511 13.62 6.31 -21.04
CA VAL A 511 13.16 5.00 -21.52
C VAL A 511 11.91 5.11 -22.43
N ASP A 512 10.92 5.90 -22.03
CA ASP A 512 9.67 6.11 -22.78
C ASP A 512 9.92 6.73 -24.15
N LYS A 513 10.90 7.65 -24.26
CA LYS A 513 11.33 8.21 -25.56
C LYS A 513 11.83 7.16 -26.56
N PHE A 514 12.22 5.97 -26.09
CA PHE A 514 12.62 4.85 -26.95
C PHE A 514 11.49 3.82 -27.19
N GLY A 515 10.27 4.05 -26.68
CA GLY A 515 9.08 3.26 -27.00
C GLY A 515 8.89 1.98 -26.20
N PHE A 516 9.49 1.88 -25.01
CA PHE A 516 9.43 0.66 -24.17
C PHE A 516 8.31 0.65 -23.12
N GLY A 517 7.28 1.48 -23.30
CA GLY A 517 6.12 1.58 -22.41
C GLY A 517 6.04 2.93 -21.71
N SER A 518 4.88 3.20 -21.11
CA SER A 518 4.62 4.45 -20.40
C SER A 518 5.55 4.58 -19.18
N PHE A 519 6.24 5.72 -19.06
CA PHE A 519 7.10 5.96 -17.89
C PHE A 519 6.35 5.83 -16.56
N GLN A 520 5.04 6.15 -16.53
CA GLN A 520 4.22 6.06 -15.32
C GLN A 520 3.95 4.61 -14.90
N GLU A 521 3.80 3.71 -15.87
CA GLU A 521 3.67 2.27 -15.62
C GLU A 521 5.00 1.74 -15.07
N LEU A 522 6.12 2.09 -15.71
CA LEU A 522 7.45 1.68 -15.29
C LEU A 522 7.83 2.18 -13.88
N ILE A 523 7.48 3.42 -13.54
CA ILE A 523 7.64 3.93 -12.17
C ILE A 523 6.82 3.09 -11.20
N THR A 524 5.55 2.82 -11.50
CA THR A 524 4.67 2.07 -10.61
C THR A 524 5.22 0.65 -10.38
N THR A 525 5.60 -0.06 -11.44
CA THR A 525 6.23 -1.38 -11.35
C THR A 525 7.53 -1.35 -10.56
N ALA A 526 8.37 -0.34 -10.74
CA ALA A 526 9.60 -0.21 -9.97
C ALA A 526 9.32 0.07 -8.48
N GLU A 527 8.35 0.93 -8.15
CA GLU A 527 7.94 1.19 -6.76
C GLU A 527 7.33 -0.06 -6.09
N GLU A 528 6.59 -0.88 -6.84
CA GLU A 528 6.06 -2.17 -6.37
C GLU A 528 7.19 -3.17 -6.08
N ALA A 529 8.11 -3.37 -7.03
CA ALA A 529 9.27 -4.24 -6.83
C ALA A 529 10.15 -3.79 -5.65
N MET A 530 10.38 -2.47 -5.52
CA MET A 530 11.11 -1.93 -4.37
C MET A 530 10.42 -2.22 -3.03
N CYS A 531 9.07 -2.18 -2.99
CA CYS A 531 8.29 -2.55 -1.81
C CYS A 531 8.48 -4.03 -1.44
N GLU A 532 8.39 -4.92 -2.43
CA GLU A 532 8.56 -6.37 -2.22
C GLU A 532 9.98 -6.71 -1.75
N ILE A 533 10.99 -6.11 -2.38
CA ILE A 533 12.40 -6.24 -1.98
C ILE A 533 12.61 -5.72 -0.55
N TRP A 534 11.98 -4.60 -0.18
CA TRP A 534 12.05 -4.07 1.18
C TRP A 534 11.52 -5.06 2.22
N ILE A 535 10.34 -5.63 1.97
CA ILE A 535 9.72 -6.62 2.86
C ILE A 535 10.64 -7.85 2.99
N ALA A 536 11.12 -8.39 1.88
CA ALA A 536 12.04 -9.53 1.89
C ALA A 536 13.35 -9.21 2.63
N SER A 537 13.87 -7.98 2.52
CA SER A 537 15.06 -7.54 3.24
C SER A 537 14.85 -7.56 4.75
N LEU A 538 13.67 -7.11 5.23
CA LEU A 538 13.33 -7.16 6.66
C LEU A 538 13.27 -8.61 7.17
N GLU A 539 12.69 -9.52 6.40
CA GLU A 539 12.64 -10.95 6.75
C GLU A 539 14.04 -11.59 6.82
N ILE A 540 14.94 -11.22 5.89
CA ILE A 540 16.35 -11.67 5.90
C ILE A 540 17.10 -11.15 7.13
N ILE A 541 16.85 -9.90 7.52
CA ILE A 541 17.46 -9.31 8.73
C ILE A 541 16.95 -10.01 9.99
N ASP A 542 15.63 -10.21 10.10
CA ASP A 542 14.99 -10.84 11.27
C ASP A 542 15.39 -12.32 11.43
N SER A 543 15.67 -13.02 10.32
CA SER A 543 16.12 -14.42 10.32
C SER A 543 17.59 -14.61 10.73
N SER A 544 18.28 -13.55 11.17
CA SER A 544 19.61 -13.61 11.79
C SER A 544 20.75 -14.09 10.89
N HIS A 545 20.60 -14.09 9.55
CA HIS A 545 21.63 -14.60 8.63
C HIS A 545 23.00 -13.88 8.77
N TYR A 546 23.02 -12.69 9.37
CA TYR A 546 24.21 -11.86 9.56
C TYR A 546 24.39 -11.32 10.99
N CYS A 547 23.56 -11.76 11.94
CA CYS A 547 23.69 -11.38 13.36
C CYS A 547 24.63 -12.35 14.07
N THR A 548 25.82 -11.88 14.46
CA THR A 548 26.74 -12.57 15.37
C THR A 548 27.03 -11.73 16.59
#